data_AF-A0A7J6KWI4-F1
#
_entry.id   AF-A0A7J6KWI4-F1
#
_cell.length_a   1.000
_cell.length_b   1.000
_cell.length_c   1.000
_cell.angle_alpha   90.00
_cell.angle_beta   90.00
_cell.angle_gamma   90.00
#
_symmetry.space_group_name_H-M   'P 1'
#
loop_
_entity.id
_entity.type
_entity.pdbx_description
1 polymer ?
#
loop_
_entity_poly.entity_id
_entity_poly.type
_entity_poly.pdbx_seq_one_letter_code
_entity_poly.pdbx_strand_id
1 'polypeptide(L)'
;MITALCLFLSPSKLKLESKGVASVHARVANLIDINPELSHENVCDALEKAFVEANPHCQEVITRTLTGDAVAESDVENDEVFTEHYEKLKDWAWRFGSTPEFSHNMTGRVDGVANFDVHIDVIKGRIMECRIFTDALYPDVIGMLEEALRGATVAELLS
;
A
#
# COMPACT_ATOMS: atom_id res chain seq x y z
N MET A 1 13.53 14.18 -11.62
CA MET A 1 14.22 13.31 -10.65
C MET A 1 13.23 12.23 -10.18
N ILE A 2 13.41 10.96 -10.57
CA ILE A 2 12.47 9.83 -10.32
C ILE A 2 12.84 9.05 -9.03
N THR A 3 13.79 9.56 -8.27
CA THR A 3 14.48 8.86 -7.18
C THR A 3 13.56 8.38 -6.05
N ALA A 4 12.57 9.18 -5.66
CA ALA A 4 11.60 8.79 -4.63
C ALA A 4 10.70 7.62 -5.08
N LEU A 5 10.23 7.64 -6.33
CA LEU A 5 9.41 6.57 -6.90
C LEU A 5 10.17 5.24 -6.90
N CYS A 6 11.43 5.26 -7.34
CA CYS A 6 12.27 4.07 -7.34
C CYS A 6 12.52 3.53 -5.92
N LEU A 7 12.65 4.41 -4.92
CA LEU A 7 12.86 4.00 -3.53
C LEU A 7 11.64 3.25 -2.97
N PHE A 8 10.43 3.79 -3.14
CA PHE A 8 9.21 3.21 -2.56
C PHE A 8 8.70 1.97 -3.31
N LEU A 9 8.97 1.85 -4.61
CA LEU A 9 8.57 0.69 -5.42
C LEU A 9 9.64 -0.40 -5.53
N SER A 10 10.74 -0.27 -4.80
CA SER A 10 11.80 -1.29 -4.71
C SER A 10 11.83 -1.91 -3.31
N PRO A 11 10.81 -2.71 -2.94
CA PRO A 11 10.83 -3.40 -1.65
C PRO A 11 12.05 -4.32 -1.55
N SER A 12 12.60 -4.47 -0.34
CA SER A 12 13.70 -5.40 -0.11
C SER A 12 13.27 -6.81 -0.52
N LYS A 13 14.12 -7.51 -1.28
CA LYS A 13 13.85 -8.87 -1.80
C LYS A 13 13.78 -9.96 -0.73
N LEU A 14 13.64 -9.60 0.55
CA LEU A 14 13.37 -10.58 1.60
C LEU A 14 12.14 -11.38 1.17
N LYS A 15 12.31 -12.71 1.14
CA LYS A 15 11.51 -13.69 0.41
C LYS A 15 10.05 -13.64 0.86
N LEU A 16 9.29 -12.74 0.25
CA LEU A 16 7.85 -12.63 0.42
C LEU A 16 7.24 -13.46 -0.70
N GLU A 17 7.04 -14.75 -0.41
CA GLU A 17 6.31 -15.65 -1.31
C GLU A 17 4.82 -15.37 -1.13
N SER A 18 4.32 -14.35 -1.83
CA SER A 18 2.88 -14.04 -1.86
C SER A 18 2.26 -14.54 -3.15
N LYS A 19 1.00 -14.98 -3.07
CA LYS A 19 0.18 -15.36 -4.25
C LYS A 19 -0.42 -14.14 -4.97
N GLY A 20 0.07 -12.93 -4.68
CA GLY A 20 -0.44 -11.69 -5.25
C GLY A 20 -0.08 -11.52 -6.73
N VAL A 21 -0.77 -10.60 -7.40
CA VAL A 21 -0.43 -10.22 -8.78
C VAL A 21 0.87 -9.42 -8.76
N ALA A 22 1.92 -9.96 -9.38
CA ALA A 22 3.21 -9.29 -9.48
C ALA A 22 3.10 -8.03 -10.35
N SER A 23 3.73 -6.94 -9.90
CA SER A 23 3.84 -5.72 -10.71
C SER A 23 4.78 -5.93 -11.90
N VAL A 24 4.48 -5.29 -13.03
CA VAL A 24 5.35 -5.31 -14.22
C VAL A 24 6.31 -4.14 -14.16
N HIS A 25 7.62 -4.43 -14.12
CA HIS A 25 8.64 -3.39 -14.16
C HIS A 25 8.73 -2.77 -15.55
N ALA A 26 8.62 -1.44 -15.63
CA ALA A 26 8.81 -0.67 -16.85
C ALA A 26 9.75 0.52 -16.60
N ARG A 27 10.46 0.93 -17.64
CA ARG A 27 11.21 2.20 -17.62
C ARG A 27 10.22 3.34 -17.75
N VAL A 28 10.33 4.33 -16.86
CA VAL A 28 9.46 5.51 -16.82
C VAL A 28 10.28 6.78 -16.96
N ALA A 29 9.65 7.84 -17.48
CA ALA A 29 10.22 9.18 -17.60
C ALA A 29 9.13 10.20 -17.24
N ASN A 30 9.50 11.38 -16.73
CA ASN A 30 8.50 12.43 -16.52
C ASN A 30 8.27 13.19 -17.82
N LEU A 31 7.03 13.55 -18.12
CA LEU A 31 6.71 14.32 -19.33
C LEU A 31 7.39 15.70 -19.35
N ILE A 32 7.62 16.30 -18.18
CA ILE A 32 8.33 17.59 -18.06
C ILE A 32 9.80 17.51 -18.53
N ASP A 33 10.40 16.31 -18.51
CA ASP A 33 11.76 16.11 -19.04
C ASP A 33 11.79 16.22 -20.57
N ILE A 34 10.63 16.10 -21.24
CA ILE A 34 10.46 16.19 -22.69
C ILE A 34 9.93 17.58 -23.08
N ASN A 35 8.94 18.09 -22.34
CA ASN A 35 8.39 19.43 -22.54
C ASN A 35 8.33 20.19 -21.20
N PRO A 36 9.28 21.10 -20.93
CA PRO A 36 9.35 21.85 -19.69
C PRO A 36 8.17 22.80 -19.43
N GLU A 37 7.39 23.14 -20.46
CA GLU A 37 6.22 24.01 -20.34
C GLU A 37 4.97 23.26 -19.84
N LEU A 38 5.04 21.93 -19.71
CA LEU A 38 3.92 21.14 -19.18
C LEU A 38 3.68 21.49 -17.70
N SER A 39 2.41 21.71 -17.39
CA SER A 39 1.89 21.89 -16.04
C SER A 39 0.75 20.89 -15.81
N HIS A 40 0.34 20.73 -14.56
CA HIS A 40 -0.81 19.88 -14.27
C HIS A 40 -2.08 20.40 -14.96
N GLU A 41 -2.28 21.72 -14.92
CA GLU A 41 -3.45 22.39 -15.48
C GLU A 41 -3.53 22.19 -17.00
N ASN A 42 -2.43 22.45 -17.73
CA ASN A 42 -2.48 22.36 -19.19
C ASN A 42 -2.63 20.93 -19.71
N VAL A 43 -2.18 19.92 -18.94
CA VAL A 43 -2.43 18.51 -19.25
C VAL A 43 -3.90 18.16 -19.03
N CYS A 44 -4.50 18.60 -17.92
CA CYS A 44 -5.91 18.40 -17.64
C CYS A 44 -6.81 19.05 -18.71
N ASP A 45 -6.54 20.30 -19.07
CA ASP A 45 -7.27 21.02 -20.12
C ASP A 45 -7.19 20.31 -21.48
N ALA A 46 -5.99 19.83 -21.83
CA ALA A 46 -5.80 19.10 -23.08
C ALA A 46 -6.55 17.76 -23.11
N LEU A 47 -6.57 17.04 -21.98
CA LEU A 47 -7.33 15.80 -21.83
C LEU A 47 -8.84 16.03 -21.91
N GLU A 48 -9.36 17.05 -21.24
CA GLU A 48 -10.78 17.43 -21.29
C GLU A 48 -11.19 17.74 -22.73
N LYS A 49 -10.42 18.59 -23.41
CA LYS A 49 -10.67 18.94 -24.81
C LYS A 49 -10.67 17.71 -25.72
N ALA A 50 -9.66 16.86 -25.61
CA ALA A 50 -9.56 15.63 -26.40
C ALA A 50 -10.74 14.68 -26.13
N PHE A 51 -11.20 14.60 -24.88
CA PHE A 51 -12.36 13.79 -24.51
C PHE A 51 -13.65 14.33 -25.13
N VAL A 52 -13.89 15.64 -25.11
CA VAL A 52 -15.08 16.26 -25.72
C VAL A 52 -15.06 16.08 -27.24
N GLU A 53 -13.91 16.30 -27.89
CA GLU A 53 -13.76 16.07 -29.33
C GLU A 53 -14.04 14.62 -29.72
N ALA A 54 -13.62 13.66 -28.90
CA ALA A 54 -13.90 12.23 -29.10
C ALA A 54 -15.36 11.84 -28.83
N ASN A 55 -16.14 12.69 -28.15
CA ASN A 55 -17.53 12.42 -27.77
C ASN A 55 -18.47 13.55 -28.24
N PRO A 56 -18.81 13.62 -29.54
CA PRO A 56 -19.61 14.72 -30.12
C PRO A 56 -21.04 14.82 -29.56
N HIS A 57 -21.52 13.79 -28.85
CA HIS A 57 -22.82 13.78 -28.19
C HIS A 57 -22.79 14.40 -26.79
N CYS A 58 -21.63 14.80 -26.29
CA CYS A 58 -21.49 15.51 -25.03
C CYS A 58 -22.05 16.93 -25.19
N GLN A 59 -23.18 17.21 -24.55
CA GLN A 59 -23.89 18.49 -24.70
C GLN A 59 -23.40 19.56 -23.71
N GLU A 60 -22.83 19.13 -22.58
CA GLU A 60 -22.39 20.01 -21.50
C GLU A 60 -21.26 19.34 -20.72
N VAL A 61 -20.22 20.11 -20.37
CA VAL A 61 -19.18 19.69 -19.43
C VAL A 61 -19.49 20.32 -18.08
N ILE A 62 -19.73 19.48 -17.07
CA ILE A 62 -20.01 19.91 -15.70
C ILE A 62 -18.76 19.66 -14.86
N THR A 63 -18.06 20.73 -14.50
CA THR A 63 -16.89 20.65 -13.61
C THR A 63 -17.32 20.81 -12.16
N ARG A 64 -16.96 19.83 -11.33
CA ARG A 64 -17.16 19.87 -9.86
C ARG A 64 -15.82 19.76 -9.18
N THR A 65 -15.54 20.65 -8.23
CA THR A 65 -14.32 20.58 -7.41
C THR A 65 -14.65 19.86 -6.12
N LEU A 66 -13.96 18.74 -5.87
CA LEU A 66 -13.99 18.05 -4.58
C LEU A 66 -12.89 18.66 -3.70
N THR A 67 -13.22 19.01 -2.46
CA THR A 67 -12.28 19.67 -1.55
C THR A 67 -11.75 18.73 -0.48
N GLY A 68 -12.44 17.62 -0.24
CA GLY A 68 -12.10 16.65 0.81
C GLY A 68 -12.44 17.13 2.23
N ASP A 69 -12.99 18.34 2.38
CA ASP A 69 -13.48 18.85 3.65
C ASP A 69 -14.96 18.48 3.81
N ALA A 70 -15.31 17.82 4.92
CA ALA A 70 -16.69 17.41 5.23
C ALA A 70 -17.68 18.58 5.41
N VAL A 71 -17.20 19.83 5.33
CA VAL A 71 -17.99 21.07 5.46
C VAL A 71 -18.20 21.75 4.10
N ALA A 72 -17.56 21.26 3.04
CA ALA A 72 -17.78 21.80 1.71
C ALA A 72 -19.14 21.34 1.16
N GLU A 73 -19.95 22.31 0.73
CA GLU A 73 -21.25 22.13 0.09
C GLU A 73 -21.10 21.54 -1.32
N SER A 74 -20.40 20.43 -1.48
CA SER A 74 -20.54 19.62 -2.68
C SER A 74 -21.59 18.53 -2.42
N ASP A 75 -22.64 18.48 -3.25
CA ASP A 75 -23.70 17.47 -3.16
C ASP A 75 -23.16 16.02 -3.20
N VAL A 76 -21.92 15.85 -3.67
CA VAL A 76 -21.23 14.56 -3.81
C VAL A 76 -20.58 14.12 -2.49
N GLU A 77 -20.00 15.03 -1.71
CA GLU A 77 -19.34 14.68 -0.44
C GLU A 77 -20.35 14.37 0.68
N ASN A 78 -21.59 14.85 0.55
CA ASN A 78 -22.71 14.53 1.43
C ASN A 78 -23.54 13.31 0.99
N ASP A 79 -23.15 12.67 -0.12
CA ASP A 79 -23.81 11.44 -0.60
C ASP A 79 -23.45 10.25 0.32
N GLU A 80 -24.45 9.48 0.73
CA GLU A 80 -24.27 8.34 1.64
C GLU A 80 -23.34 7.27 1.05
N VAL A 81 -23.41 7.04 -0.27
CA VAL A 81 -22.59 6.07 -0.98
C VAL A 81 -21.14 6.57 -1.05
N PHE A 82 -20.94 7.87 -1.29
CA PHE A 82 -19.61 8.48 -1.23
C PHE A 82 -18.98 8.31 0.16
N THR A 83 -19.71 8.65 1.21
CA THR A 83 -19.24 8.56 2.60
C THR A 83 -18.90 7.11 2.99
N GLU A 84 -19.75 6.16 2.63
CA GLU A 84 -19.50 4.74 2.88
C GLU A 84 -18.21 4.26 2.19
N HIS A 85 -18.02 4.62 0.92
CA HIS A 85 -16.81 4.28 0.19
C HIS A 85 -15.57 4.94 0.77
N TYR A 86 -15.65 6.21 1.14
CA TYR A 86 -14.54 6.95 1.72
C TYR A 86 -14.05 6.32 3.03
N GLU A 87 -14.97 6.01 3.96
CA GLU A 87 -14.63 5.35 5.22
C GLU A 87 -14.08 3.94 4.99
N LYS A 88 -14.65 3.19 4.04
CA LYS A 88 -14.12 1.88 3.66
C LYS A 88 -12.70 1.96 3.09
N LEU A 89 -12.40 2.94 2.24
CA LEU A 89 -11.06 3.08 1.64
C LEU A 89 -10.00 3.47 2.68
N LYS A 90 -10.39 4.15 3.77
CA LYS A 90 -9.52 4.45 4.91
C LYS A 90 -9.31 3.26 5.85
N ASP A 91 -10.31 2.39 5.96
CA ASP A 91 -10.30 1.26 6.87
C ASP A 91 -9.04 0.38 6.70
N TRP A 92 -8.48 -0.05 7.82
CA TRP A 92 -7.26 -0.86 7.82
C TRP A 92 -7.52 -2.27 7.26
N ALA A 93 -8.67 -2.87 7.60
CA ALA A 93 -9.01 -4.20 7.11
C ALA A 93 -9.23 -4.19 5.59
N TRP A 94 -9.65 -3.07 5.01
CA TRP A 94 -9.62 -2.88 3.57
C TRP A 94 -8.21 -2.71 3.02
N ARG A 95 -7.43 -1.75 3.53
CA ARG A 95 -6.09 -1.43 3.02
C ARG A 95 -5.09 -2.59 3.12
N PHE A 96 -5.16 -3.37 4.20
CA PHE A 96 -4.20 -4.43 4.50
C PHE A 96 -4.84 -5.80 4.75
N GLY A 97 -6.10 -5.86 5.16
CA GLY A 97 -6.78 -7.14 5.39
C GLY A 97 -7.12 -7.90 4.10
N SER A 98 -7.07 -7.23 2.94
CA SER A 98 -7.10 -7.89 1.61
C SER A 98 -5.73 -8.36 1.13
N THR A 99 -4.67 -8.21 1.94
CA THR A 99 -3.34 -8.75 1.60
C THR A 99 -3.45 -10.27 1.40
N PRO A 100 -3.03 -10.79 0.24
CA PRO A 100 -3.00 -12.24 -0.01
C PRO A 100 -2.20 -12.96 1.06
N GLU A 101 -2.51 -14.23 1.27
CA GLU A 101 -1.71 -15.09 2.15
C GLU A 101 -0.25 -15.07 1.70
N PHE A 102 0.66 -14.85 2.64
CA PHE A 102 2.09 -14.91 2.41
C PHE A 102 2.81 -15.50 3.60
N SER A 103 3.91 -16.19 3.31
CA SER A 103 4.88 -16.59 4.31
C SER A 103 6.07 -15.65 4.25
N HIS A 104 6.62 -15.31 5.40
CA HIS A 104 7.81 -14.47 5.51
C HIS A 104 8.83 -15.11 6.44
N ASN A 105 10.07 -15.19 5.97
CA ASN A 105 11.22 -15.58 6.78
C ASN A 105 12.12 -14.36 6.95
N MET A 106 12.48 -14.09 8.21
CA MET A 106 13.41 -13.05 8.61
C MET A 106 14.54 -13.67 9.41
N THR A 107 15.78 -13.31 9.07
CA THR A 107 16.95 -13.69 9.86
C THR A 107 17.60 -12.44 10.44
N GLY A 108 18.04 -12.52 11.69
CA GLY A 108 18.63 -11.39 12.39
C GLY A 108 19.57 -11.85 13.50
N ARG A 109 20.55 -11.01 13.83
CA ARG A 109 21.45 -11.24 14.96
C ARG A 109 21.26 -10.16 16.00
N VAL A 110 21.12 -10.56 17.25
CA VAL A 110 21.11 -9.68 18.41
C VAL A 110 22.42 -9.88 19.15
N ASP A 111 23.28 -8.88 19.14
CA ASP A 111 24.62 -8.96 19.72
C ASP A 111 24.56 -9.25 21.22
N GLY A 112 25.38 -10.22 21.66
CA GLY A 112 25.40 -10.68 23.04
C GLY A 112 24.23 -11.58 23.45
N VAL A 113 23.27 -11.84 22.55
CA VAL A 113 22.13 -12.73 22.80
C VAL A 113 22.20 -13.96 21.92
N ALA A 114 21.92 -13.83 20.62
CA ALA A 114 21.73 -14.97 19.71
C ALA A 114 21.50 -14.55 18.26
N ASN A 115 21.54 -15.53 17.37
CA ASN A 115 20.96 -15.47 16.04
C ASN A 115 19.50 -15.93 16.08
N PHE A 116 18.65 -15.31 15.28
CA PHE A 116 17.24 -15.60 15.16
C PHE A 116 16.88 -15.84 13.69
N ASP A 117 16.11 -16.90 13.46
CA ASP A 117 15.45 -17.21 12.20
C ASP A 117 13.94 -17.33 12.50
N VAL A 118 13.18 -16.35 12.02
CA VAL A 118 11.76 -16.15 12.35
C VAL A 118 10.93 -16.41 11.11
N HIS A 119 10.03 -17.37 11.19
CA HIS A 119 9.07 -17.73 10.17
C HIS A 119 7.67 -17.32 10.62
N ILE A 120 6.97 -16.54 9.79
CA ILE A 120 5.57 -16.17 10.01
C ILE A 120 4.72 -16.52 8.80
N ASP A 121 3.52 -17.03 9.06
CA ASP A 121 2.47 -17.17 8.05
C ASP A 121 1.39 -16.13 8.33
N VAL A 122 1.08 -15.33 7.32
CA VAL A 122 0.16 -14.19 7.46
C VAL A 122 -1.06 -14.39 6.58
N ILE A 123 -2.24 -14.29 7.18
CA ILE A 123 -3.53 -14.36 6.49
C ILE A 123 -4.33 -13.11 6.86
N LYS A 124 -4.78 -12.35 5.84
CA LYS A 124 -5.54 -11.09 6.03
C LYS A 124 -4.83 -10.09 6.96
N GLY A 125 -3.52 -9.97 6.82
CA GLY A 125 -2.68 -9.05 7.60
C GLY A 125 -2.45 -9.46 9.07
N ARG A 126 -2.86 -10.67 9.48
CA ARG A 126 -2.62 -11.22 10.82
C ARG A 126 -1.70 -12.43 10.78
N ILE A 127 -0.83 -12.54 11.77
CA ILE A 127 0.06 -13.69 11.94
C ILE A 127 -0.78 -14.88 12.43
N MET A 128 -0.90 -15.92 11.61
CA MET A 128 -1.61 -17.14 11.96
C MET A 128 -0.70 -18.18 12.60
N GLU A 129 0.54 -18.26 12.13
CA GLU A 129 1.58 -19.10 12.71
C GLU A 129 2.90 -18.32 12.81
N CYS A 130 3.65 -18.60 13.87
CA CYS A 130 4.97 -18.04 14.13
C CYS A 130 5.88 -19.14 14.65
N ARG A 131 7.08 -19.28 14.06
CA ARG A 131 8.13 -20.18 14.49
C ARG A 131 9.47 -19.47 14.56
N ILE A 132 10.17 -19.61 15.67
CA ILE A 132 11.43 -18.93 15.94
C ILE A 132 12.49 -19.99 16.21
N PHE A 133 13.50 -20.06 15.34
CA PHE A 133 14.70 -20.86 15.55
C PHE A 133 15.83 -19.95 16.04
N THR A 134 16.48 -20.33 17.13
CA THR A 134 17.55 -19.52 17.71
C THR A 134 18.54 -20.37 18.50
N ASP A 135 19.78 -19.91 18.59
CA ASP A 135 20.82 -20.44 19.49
C ASP A 135 20.79 -19.77 20.88
N ALA A 136 19.77 -18.95 21.17
CA ALA A 136 19.55 -18.36 22.48
C ALA A 136 19.35 -19.41 23.57
N LEU A 137 19.97 -19.20 24.74
CA LEU A 137 19.86 -20.09 25.90
C LEU A 137 18.60 -19.83 26.75
N TYR A 138 17.53 -19.28 26.15
CA TYR A 138 16.30 -18.86 26.84
C TYR A 138 15.02 -19.43 26.18
N PRO A 139 14.84 -20.76 26.14
CA PRO A 139 13.76 -21.40 25.37
C PRO A 139 12.35 -20.97 25.80
N ASP A 140 12.13 -20.74 27.10
CA ASP A 140 10.81 -20.33 27.62
C ASP A 140 10.37 -18.96 27.08
N VAL A 141 11.32 -18.02 26.96
CA VAL A 141 11.06 -16.67 26.42
C VAL A 141 10.69 -16.75 24.94
N ILE A 142 11.31 -17.67 24.19
CA ILE A 142 11.01 -17.88 22.77
C ILE A 142 9.59 -18.42 22.61
N GLY A 143 9.19 -19.40 23.41
CA GLY A 143 7.81 -19.92 23.39
C GLY A 143 6.77 -18.85 23.72
N MET A 144 7.04 -17.98 24.70
CA MET A 144 6.17 -16.84 25.02
C MET A 144 6.06 -15.86 23.85
N LEU A 145 7.16 -15.61 23.14
CA LEU A 145 7.19 -14.70 22.00
C LEU A 145 6.42 -15.25 20.80
N GLU A 146 6.56 -16.56 20.49
CA GLU A 146 5.78 -17.22 19.45
C GLU A 146 4.27 -17.07 19.69
N GLU A 147 3.81 -17.33 20.93
CA GLU A 147 2.39 -17.22 21.30
C GLU A 147 1.91 -15.77 21.31
N ALA A 148 2.74 -14.82 21.74
CA ALA A 148 2.38 -13.40 21.72
C ALA A 148 2.23 -12.83 20.31
N LEU A 149 3.01 -13.34 19.35
CA LEU A 149 2.94 -12.92 17.95
C LEU A 149 1.75 -13.55 17.21
N ARG A 150 1.26 -14.72 17.64
CA ARG A 150 0.07 -15.34 17.03
C ARG A 150 -1.17 -14.46 17.23
N GLY A 151 -1.81 -14.09 16.12
CA GLY A 151 -2.99 -13.22 16.08
C GLY A 151 -2.69 -11.72 15.97
N ALA A 152 -1.42 -11.31 16.16
CA ALA A 152 -0.98 -9.92 16.04
C ALA A 152 -1.07 -9.40 14.59
N THR A 153 -1.18 -8.08 14.42
CA THR A 153 -1.24 -7.46 13.10
C THR A 153 0.15 -7.13 12.57
N VAL A 154 0.42 -7.43 11.30
CA VAL A 154 1.75 -7.20 10.70
C VAL A 154 2.09 -5.72 10.55
N ALA A 155 1.09 -4.83 10.55
CA ALA A 155 1.31 -3.39 10.46
C ALA A 155 2.15 -2.82 11.62
N GLU A 156 2.18 -3.49 12.78
CA GLU A 156 2.95 -3.09 13.95
C GLU A 156 4.41 -3.55 13.90
N LEU A 157 4.77 -4.44 12.97
CA LEU A 157 6.12 -5.01 12.85
C LEU A 157 6.97 -4.34 11.75
N LEU A 158 6.35 -3.51 10.90
CA LEU A 158 7.00 -2.84 9.76
C LEU A 158 7.15 -1.31 9.96
N SER A 159 6.72 -0.79 11.12
CA SER A 159 6.90 0.60 11.56
C SER A 159 8.13 0.74 12.45
#